data_AF-A0A9D0LZ59-F1
#
_entry.id   AF-A0A9D0LZ59-F1
#
_cell.length_a   1.000
_cell.length_b   1.000
_cell.length_c   1.000
_cell.angle_alpha   90.00
_cell.angle_beta   90.00
_cell.angle_gamma   90.00
#
_symmetry.space_group_name_H-M   'P 1'
#
loop_
_entity.id
_entity.type
_entity.pdbx_description
1 polymer ?
#
loop_
_entity_poly.entity_id
_entity_poly.type
_entity_poly.pdbx_seq_one_letter_code
_entity_poly.pdbx_strand_id
1 'polypeptide(L)'
;MRKLQITTLKRMKMSLMSKLSATMLISVSLFAATNTEVESFLKKNLSKNPAITSLKVKVVERAPVDGMKGWDSFIVSLDAKVKQGKEEREIKQRTIYFANDKVITGDLTDIKTGKNMRDSVAPKFKPEYYAKANLVYGKENAKHKVAIFSDPLCPFCRSYVPGALEYMKQYPETFAVYYYHFPLERLHPAAPTLVRAATAAELQGRKDILLALYKVPTSVTRET
;
A
#
# COMPACT_ATOMS: atom_id res chain seq x y z
N MET A 1 -54.00 -26.47 43.20
CA MET A 1 -53.76 -25.51 42.10
C MET A 1 -52.88 -26.17 41.04
N ARG A 2 -53.49 -26.63 39.92
CA ARG A 2 -52.86 -26.99 38.63
C ARG A 2 -53.92 -27.66 37.75
N LYS A 3 -54.17 -27.12 36.55
CA LYS A 3 -54.55 -27.80 35.28
C LYS A 3 -54.88 -26.70 34.24
N LEU A 4 -53.99 -26.50 33.26
CA LEU A 4 -54.09 -26.99 31.87
C LEU A 4 -54.97 -26.08 30.96
N GLN A 5 -54.33 -25.28 30.11
CA GLN A 5 -54.88 -24.78 28.84
C GLN A 5 -54.10 -25.51 27.73
N ILE A 6 -54.66 -26.54 27.10
CA ILE A 6 -55.41 -26.51 25.83
C ILE A 6 -54.61 -25.88 24.69
N THR A 7 -53.98 -26.76 23.92
CA THR A 7 -53.49 -26.57 22.56
C THR A 7 -54.66 -26.46 21.58
N THR A 8 -54.68 -25.40 20.77
CA THR A 8 -55.45 -25.35 19.53
C THR A 8 -54.56 -24.91 18.38
N LEU A 9 -54.16 -25.88 17.56
CA LEU A 9 -53.79 -25.67 16.17
C LEU A 9 -55.05 -25.24 15.40
N LYS A 10 -55.01 -24.09 14.70
CA LYS A 10 -55.81 -23.91 13.48
C LYS A 10 -55.34 -22.76 12.61
N ARG A 11 -55.08 -23.11 11.34
CA ARG A 11 -55.21 -22.32 10.09
C ARG A 11 -54.17 -21.18 9.91
N MET A 12 -53.69 -20.85 8.71
CA MET A 12 -54.35 -20.92 7.42
C MET A 12 -53.35 -20.86 6.25
N LYS A 13 -53.66 -21.63 5.21
CA LYS A 13 -53.31 -21.56 3.78
C LYS A 13 -52.46 -20.37 3.29
N MET A 14 -51.32 -20.69 2.66
CA MET A 14 -51.04 -20.59 1.21
C MET A 14 -51.21 -19.20 0.59
N SER A 15 -50.09 -18.56 0.20
CA SER A 15 -50.00 -17.85 -1.07
C SER A 15 -48.54 -17.54 -1.43
N LEU A 16 -47.96 -18.40 -2.26
CA LEU A 16 -47.31 -18.03 -3.52
C LEU A 16 -46.73 -16.61 -3.66
N MET A 17 -45.75 -16.23 -2.82
CA MET A 17 -44.80 -15.15 -3.12
C MET A 17 -43.36 -15.64 -2.87
N SER A 18 -43.03 -16.76 -3.51
CA SER A 18 -41.65 -17.20 -3.68
C SER A 18 -41.21 -16.72 -5.07
N LYS A 19 -40.04 -16.05 -5.13
CA LYS A 19 -39.27 -15.68 -6.34
C LYS A 19 -39.53 -14.33 -7.01
N LEU A 20 -39.66 -13.22 -6.28
CA LEU A 20 -39.53 -11.91 -6.93
C LEU A 20 -38.89 -10.83 -6.02
N SER A 21 -37.61 -10.99 -5.69
CA SER A 21 -36.70 -9.87 -5.36
C SER A 21 -35.32 -10.40 -4.98
N ALA A 22 -34.50 -10.69 -5.99
CA ALA A 22 -33.06 -10.84 -5.80
C ALA A 22 -32.27 -10.42 -7.05
N THR A 23 -32.79 -9.50 -7.86
CA THR A 23 -31.97 -8.68 -8.76
C THR A 23 -31.48 -7.49 -7.94
N MET A 24 -30.59 -7.78 -6.99
CA MET A 24 -29.84 -6.74 -6.29
C MET A 24 -29.01 -6.01 -7.34
N LEU A 25 -29.29 -4.72 -7.49
CA LEU A 25 -28.64 -3.80 -8.41
C LEU A 25 -27.12 -4.02 -8.43
N ILE A 26 -26.64 -4.65 -9.50
CA ILE A 26 -25.33 -4.28 -10.02
C ILE A 26 -25.57 -2.90 -10.65
N SER A 27 -25.52 -1.85 -9.83
CA SER A 27 -25.29 -0.51 -10.34
C SER A 27 -23.87 -0.50 -10.86
N VAL A 28 -23.66 -1.11 -12.03
CA VAL A 28 -22.52 -0.77 -12.87
C VAL A 28 -22.65 0.74 -13.01
N SER A 29 -21.71 1.47 -12.43
CA SER A 29 -21.52 2.87 -12.74
C SER A 29 -21.27 2.93 -14.25
N LEU A 30 -22.34 3.08 -15.03
CA LEU A 30 -22.38 3.17 -16.50
C LEU A 30 -21.46 4.27 -17.06
N PHE A 31 -20.85 5.06 -16.17
CA PHE A 31 -20.02 6.22 -16.45
C PHE A 31 -18.57 6.07 -15.97
N ALA A 32 -18.11 4.87 -15.59
CA ALA A 32 -16.73 4.65 -15.17
C ALA A 32 -16.00 3.68 -16.11
N ALA A 33 -14.75 4.01 -16.48
CA ALA A 33 -13.91 3.13 -17.29
C ALA A 33 -13.75 1.74 -16.63
N THR A 34 -13.70 0.71 -17.46
CA THR A 34 -13.38 -0.65 -17.04
C THR A 34 -11.87 -0.84 -16.89
N ASN A 35 -11.47 -1.85 -16.12
CA ASN A 35 -10.05 -2.20 -15.96
C ASN A 35 -9.40 -2.52 -17.32
N THR A 36 -10.12 -3.23 -18.19
CA THR A 36 -9.63 -3.61 -19.52
C THR A 36 -9.44 -2.41 -20.44
N GLU A 37 -10.32 -1.41 -20.38
CA GLU A 37 -10.16 -0.16 -21.13
C GLU A 37 -8.93 0.61 -20.69
N VAL A 38 -8.72 0.76 -19.36
CA VAL A 38 -7.53 1.42 -18.80
C VAL A 38 -6.25 0.66 -19.16
N GLU A 39 -6.21 -0.67 -18.98
CA GLU A 39 -5.07 -1.51 -19.32
C GLU A 39 -4.72 -1.39 -20.82
N SER A 40 -5.72 -1.45 -21.68
CA SER A 40 -5.56 -1.40 -23.15
C SER A 40 -5.12 -0.01 -23.61
N PHE A 41 -5.73 1.05 -23.07
CA PHE A 41 -5.34 2.42 -23.36
C PHE A 41 -3.89 2.68 -22.99
N LEU A 42 -3.49 2.32 -21.76
CA LEU A 42 -2.13 2.54 -21.29
C LEU A 42 -1.12 1.71 -22.08
N LYS A 43 -1.42 0.44 -22.35
CA LYS A 43 -0.55 -0.41 -23.18
C LYS A 43 -0.35 0.20 -24.57
N LYS A 44 -1.45 0.58 -25.24
CA LYS A 44 -1.40 1.20 -26.57
C LYS A 44 -0.61 2.50 -26.59
N ASN A 45 -0.77 3.37 -25.58
CA ASN A 45 -0.13 4.67 -25.58
C ASN A 45 1.33 4.64 -25.13
N LEU A 46 1.67 3.82 -24.13
CA LEU A 46 3.05 3.70 -23.65
C LEU A 46 3.94 2.97 -24.67
N SER A 47 3.43 1.92 -25.33
CA SER A 47 4.18 1.20 -26.38
C SER A 47 4.52 2.02 -27.62
N LYS A 48 4.00 3.26 -27.75
CA LYS A 48 4.44 4.19 -28.80
C LYS A 48 5.88 4.66 -28.60
N ASN A 49 6.41 4.59 -27.37
CA ASN A 49 7.80 4.92 -27.11
C ASN A 49 8.70 3.77 -27.61
N PRO A 50 9.55 4.01 -28.64
CA PRO A 50 10.39 2.97 -29.23
C PRO A 50 11.47 2.43 -28.28
N ALA A 51 11.74 3.15 -27.19
CA ALA A 51 12.61 2.64 -26.13
C ALA A 51 11.97 1.45 -25.39
N ILE A 52 10.65 1.33 -25.35
CA ILE A 52 9.95 0.23 -24.66
C ILE A 52 9.90 -0.99 -25.57
N THR A 53 10.63 -2.04 -25.21
CA THR A 53 10.72 -3.30 -25.98
C THR A 53 9.72 -4.35 -25.53
N SER A 54 9.30 -4.28 -24.27
CA SER A 54 8.25 -5.12 -23.70
C SER A 54 7.45 -4.31 -22.70
N LEU A 55 6.13 -4.53 -22.65
CA LEU A 55 5.23 -3.85 -21.73
C LEU A 55 4.09 -4.77 -21.30
N LYS A 56 4.00 -4.99 -19.99
CA LYS A 56 2.85 -5.60 -19.31
C LYS A 56 2.19 -4.54 -18.43
N VAL A 57 0.91 -4.32 -18.67
CA VAL A 57 0.07 -3.39 -17.91
C VAL A 57 -1.00 -4.20 -17.19
N LYS A 58 -1.16 -3.97 -15.88
CA LYS A 58 -2.22 -4.61 -15.09
C LYS A 58 -2.78 -3.68 -14.04
N VAL A 59 -4.09 -3.50 -14.01
CA VAL A 59 -4.80 -2.87 -12.90
C VAL A 59 -4.76 -3.83 -11.71
N VAL A 60 -4.19 -3.37 -10.61
CA VAL A 60 -4.06 -4.15 -9.36
C VAL A 60 -5.15 -3.79 -8.37
N GLU A 61 -5.52 -2.52 -8.30
CA GLU A 61 -6.58 -2.05 -7.43
C GLU A 61 -7.37 -0.95 -8.14
N ARG A 62 -8.67 -0.90 -7.85
CA ARG A 62 -9.61 0.12 -8.32
C ARG A 62 -10.45 0.56 -7.14
N ALA A 63 -10.62 1.87 -6.98
CA ALA A 63 -11.48 2.45 -5.96
C ALA A 63 -12.11 3.75 -6.45
N PRO A 64 -13.37 4.05 -6.07
CA PRO A 64 -13.99 5.33 -6.40
C PRO A 64 -13.20 6.49 -5.80
N VAL A 65 -13.21 7.62 -6.49
CA VAL A 65 -12.60 8.85 -5.96
C VAL A 65 -13.61 9.57 -5.07
N ASP A 66 -13.25 9.76 -3.81
CA ASP A 66 -14.10 10.44 -2.83
C ASP A 66 -14.50 11.83 -3.32
N GLY A 67 -15.80 12.12 -3.28
CA GLY A 67 -16.35 13.40 -3.72
C GLY A 67 -16.49 13.58 -5.23
N MET A 68 -16.09 12.62 -6.07
CA MET A 68 -16.18 12.71 -7.53
C MET A 68 -16.98 11.55 -8.13
N LYS A 69 -18.26 11.79 -8.39
CA LYS A 69 -19.14 10.80 -9.02
C LYS A 69 -18.65 10.46 -10.43
N GLY A 70 -18.59 9.16 -10.73
CA GLY A 70 -18.17 8.63 -12.04
C GLY A 70 -16.64 8.57 -12.25
N TRP A 71 -15.86 8.96 -11.24
CA TRP A 71 -14.40 8.86 -11.29
C TRP A 71 -13.90 7.75 -10.39
N ASP A 72 -13.01 6.93 -10.95
CA ASP A 72 -12.30 5.90 -10.23
C ASP A 72 -10.79 6.14 -10.31
N SER A 73 -10.12 5.78 -9.22
CA SER A 73 -8.68 5.61 -9.15
C SER A 73 -8.30 4.17 -9.51
N PHE A 74 -7.18 4.02 -10.20
CA PHE A 74 -6.62 2.75 -10.64
C PHE A 74 -5.15 2.69 -10.24
N ILE A 75 -4.79 1.76 -9.36
CA ILE A 75 -3.40 1.42 -9.10
C ILE A 75 -2.97 0.43 -10.18
N VAL A 76 -2.12 0.88 -11.09
CA VAL A 76 -1.66 0.11 -12.24
C VAL A 76 -0.22 -0.31 -12.06
N SER A 77 0.03 -1.61 -12.21
CA SER A 77 1.37 -2.18 -12.33
C SER A 77 1.82 -2.11 -13.79
N LEU A 78 2.97 -1.49 -13.99
CA LEU A 78 3.69 -1.40 -15.25
C LEU A 78 4.99 -2.18 -15.11
N ASP A 79 5.12 -3.26 -15.87
CA ASP A 79 6.35 -4.04 -15.98
C ASP A 79 6.84 -3.89 -17.41
N ALA A 80 7.94 -3.16 -17.58
CA ALA A 80 8.45 -2.76 -18.88
C ALA A 80 9.93 -3.09 -19.01
N LYS A 81 10.35 -3.48 -20.21
CA LYS A 81 11.76 -3.47 -20.60
C LYS A 81 12.01 -2.27 -21.48
N VAL A 82 13.03 -1.49 -21.14
CA VAL A 82 13.34 -0.21 -21.79
C VAL A 82 14.80 -0.18 -22.21
N LYS A 83 15.04 0.11 -23.48
CA LYS A 83 16.37 0.38 -24.03
C LYS A 83 16.89 1.72 -23.52
N GLN A 84 18.08 1.70 -22.93
CA GLN A 84 18.86 2.87 -22.55
C GLN A 84 20.25 2.73 -23.18
N GLY A 85 20.45 3.37 -24.33
CA GLY A 85 21.67 3.19 -25.13
C GLY A 85 21.77 1.77 -25.69
N LYS A 86 22.86 1.07 -25.37
CA LYS A 86 23.09 -0.34 -25.77
C LYS A 86 22.51 -1.35 -24.78
N GLU A 87 22.05 -0.90 -23.62
CA GLU A 87 21.55 -1.78 -22.55
C GLU A 87 20.02 -1.80 -22.51
N GLU A 88 19.46 -2.91 -22.08
CA GLU A 88 18.03 -3.05 -21.80
C GLU A 88 17.84 -3.15 -20.28
N ARG A 89 16.97 -2.30 -19.73
CA ARG A 89 16.67 -2.26 -18.30
C ARG A 89 15.23 -2.67 -18.04
N GLU A 90 15.05 -3.51 -17.04
CA GLU A 90 13.73 -3.88 -16.53
C GLU A 90 13.26 -2.83 -15.51
N ILE A 91 12.03 -2.36 -15.70
CA ILE A 91 11.37 -1.33 -14.91
C ILE A 91 10.04 -1.92 -14.41
N LYS A 92 9.94 -2.09 -13.09
CA LYS A 92 8.70 -2.46 -12.41
C LYS A 92 8.23 -1.28 -11.60
N GLN A 93 7.11 -0.70 -12.00
CA GLN A 93 6.54 0.48 -11.38
C GLN A 93 5.06 0.27 -11.10
N ARG A 94 4.61 0.83 -9.98
CA ARG A 94 3.18 1.00 -9.69
C ARG A 94 2.88 2.48 -9.74
N THR A 95 1.83 2.84 -10.45
CA THR A 95 1.38 4.23 -10.54
C THR A 95 -0.13 4.31 -10.45
N ILE A 96 -0.62 5.45 -10.01
CA ILE A 96 -2.04 5.75 -9.92
C ILE A 96 -2.47 6.45 -11.21
N TYR A 97 -3.62 6.07 -11.73
CA TYR A 97 -4.36 6.82 -12.74
C TYR A 97 -5.77 7.08 -12.24
N PHE A 98 -6.37 8.17 -12.71
CA PHE A 98 -7.78 8.47 -12.48
C PHE A 98 -8.50 8.45 -13.82
N ALA A 99 -9.66 7.81 -13.89
CA ALA A 99 -10.44 7.79 -15.12
C ALA A 99 -11.94 7.83 -14.85
N ASN A 100 -12.67 8.39 -15.81
CA ASN A 100 -14.11 8.20 -15.99
C ASN A 100 -14.36 7.48 -17.33
N ASP A 101 -15.59 7.49 -17.84
CA ASP A 101 -15.96 6.87 -19.13
C ASP A 101 -15.23 7.43 -20.36
N LYS A 102 -14.63 8.63 -20.28
CA LYS A 102 -14.10 9.35 -21.44
C LYS A 102 -12.64 9.72 -21.35
N VAL A 103 -12.17 10.04 -20.15
CA VAL A 103 -10.84 10.62 -19.92
C VAL A 103 -10.09 9.86 -18.85
N ILE A 104 -8.76 9.87 -18.99
CA ILE A 104 -7.81 9.32 -18.04
C ILE A 104 -6.72 10.35 -17.79
N THR A 105 -6.31 10.50 -16.53
CA THR A 105 -5.24 11.40 -16.12
C THR A 105 -4.32 10.70 -15.11
N GLY A 106 -3.05 11.08 -15.11
CA GLY A 106 -2.10 10.70 -14.06
C GLY A 106 -2.26 11.56 -12.80
N ASP A 107 -2.59 12.83 -12.97
CA ASP A 107 -2.70 13.79 -11.86
C ASP A 107 -4.08 14.39 -11.82
N LEU A 108 -4.64 14.47 -10.62
CA LEU A 108 -5.96 15.01 -10.36
C LEU A 108 -5.89 15.85 -9.09
N THR A 109 -6.02 17.17 -9.25
CA THR A 109 -5.93 18.13 -8.14
C THR A 109 -7.23 18.91 -8.06
N ASP A 110 -7.78 19.02 -6.85
CA ASP A 110 -8.92 19.89 -6.59
C ASP A 110 -8.46 21.35 -6.66
N ILE A 111 -9.06 22.13 -7.57
CA ILE A 111 -8.68 23.52 -7.80
C ILE A 111 -9.05 24.45 -6.64
N LYS A 112 -10.09 24.11 -5.86
CA LYS A 112 -10.56 24.94 -4.75
C LYS A 112 -9.73 24.72 -3.49
N THR A 113 -9.33 23.48 -3.22
CA THR A 113 -8.59 23.13 -2.00
C THR A 113 -7.10 22.93 -2.22
N GLY A 114 -6.64 22.83 -3.47
CA GLY A 114 -5.26 22.49 -3.82
C GLY A 114 -4.88 21.04 -3.49
N LYS A 115 -5.84 20.20 -3.09
CA LYS A 115 -5.59 18.83 -2.65
C LYS A 115 -5.31 17.95 -3.86
N ASN A 116 -4.15 17.28 -3.88
CA ASN A 116 -3.86 16.24 -4.88
C ASN A 116 -4.57 14.93 -4.48
N MET A 117 -5.38 14.38 -5.38
CA MET A 117 -6.14 13.15 -5.12
C MET A 117 -5.23 11.93 -5.01
N ARG A 118 -4.02 11.95 -5.55
CA ARG A 118 -3.05 10.86 -5.41
C ARG A 118 -2.73 10.57 -3.94
N ASP A 119 -2.72 11.61 -3.10
CA ASP A 119 -2.41 11.48 -1.67
C ASP A 119 -3.51 10.73 -0.90
N SER A 120 -4.72 10.64 -1.47
CA SER A 120 -5.84 9.90 -0.88
C SER A 120 -5.94 8.46 -1.40
N VAL A 121 -5.19 8.12 -2.46
CA VAL A 121 -5.18 6.77 -3.03
C VAL A 121 -4.00 6.02 -2.44
N ALA A 122 -4.25 5.28 -1.37
CA ALA A 122 -3.28 4.38 -0.76
C ALA A 122 -3.74 2.92 -0.92
N PRO A 123 -2.88 2.01 -1.40
CA PRO A 123 -3.20 0.59 -1.35
C PRO A 123 -3.39 0.18 0.11
N LYS A 124 -4.35 -0.72 0.36
CA LYS A 124 -4.55 -1.24 1.71
C LYS A 124 -3.27 -1.92 2.21
N PHE A 125 -2.78 -1.48 3.36
CA PHE A 125 -1.63 -2.10 3.97
C PHE A 125 -1.99 -3.52 4.44
N LYS A 126 -1.21 -4.50 3.99
CA LYS A 126 -1.56 -5.90 4.19
C LYS A 126 -1.20 -6.38 5.60
N PRO A 127 -2.03 -7.23 6.24
CA PRO A 127 -1.75 -7.78 7.56
C PRO A 127 -0.41 -8.54 7.66
N GLU A 128 0.05 -9.14 6.56
CA GLU A 128 1.34 -9.86 6.47
C GLU A 128 2.56 -9.00 6.82
N TYR A 129 2.45 -7.68 6.67
CA TYR A 129 3.50 -6.72 7.03
C TYR A 129 3.48 -6.29 8.51
N TYR A 130 2.63 -6.90 9.34
CA TYR A 130 2.65 -6.77 10.79
C TYR A 130 3.15 -8.06 11.43
N ALA A 131 4.27 -8.58 10.93
CA ALA A 131 4.83 -9.85 11.38
C ALA A 131 5.47 -9.70 12.77
N LYS A 132 5.10 -10.57 13.71
CA LYS A 132 5.59 -10.56 15.10
C LYS A 132 7.12 -10.54 15.21
N ALA A 133 7.84 -11.20 14.31
CA ALA A 133 9.30 -11.20 14.28
C ALA A 133 9.92 -9.80 14.09
N ASN A 134 9.16 -8.86 13.53
CA ASN A 134 9.60 -7.48 13.31
C ASN A 134 9.01 -6.49 14.33
N LEU A 135 8.25 -6.96 15.32
CA LEU A 135 7.72 -6.09 16.38
C LEU A 135 8.87 -5.63 17.28
N VAL A 136 9.20 -4.35 17.24
CA VAL A 136 10.32 -3.77 18.00
C VAL A 136 9.86 -3.05 19.26
N TYR A 137 8.67 -2.43 19.24
CA TYR A 137 8.11 -1.72 20.39
C TYR A 137 6.59 -1.92 20.51
N GLY A 138 6.10 -1.82 21.74
CA GLY A 138 4.69 -1.84 22.08
C GLY A 138 4.02 -3.21 21.99
N LYS A 139 2.69 -3.23 22.11
CA LYS A 139 1.90 -4.46 22.16
C LYS A 139 1.34 -4.84 20.80
N GLU A 140 1.37 -6.12 20.45
CA GLU A 140 0.88 -6.65 19.17
C GLU A 140 -0.62 -6.33 18.89
N ASN A 141 -1.41 -6.12 19.94
CA ASN A 141 -2.83 -5.76 19.88
C ASN A 141 -3.10 -4.26 20.12
N ALA A 142 -2.08 -3.40 20.07
CA ALA A 142 -2.27 -1.97 20.24
C ALA A 142 -3.18 -1.38 19.15
N LYS A 143 -3.87 -0.28 19.50
CA LYS A 143 -4.85 0.40 18.63
C LYS A 143 -4.24 0.82 17.29
N HIS A 144 -3.01 1.31 17.29
CA HIS A 144 -2.33 1.79 16.10
C HIS A 144 -1.13 0.89 15.77
N LYS A 145 -1.17 0.27 14.58
CA LYS A 145 -0.06 -0.57 14.08
C LYS A 145 0.73 0.21 13.04
N VAL A 146 2.02 0.38 13.30
CA VAL A 146 2.92 1.17 12.46
C VAL A 146 4.01 0.26 11.92
N ALA A 147 4.11 0.14 10.60
CA ALA A 147 5.22 -0.55 9.95
C ALA A 147 6.18 0.48 9.35
N ILE A 148 7.44 0.47 9.80
CA ILE A 148 8.50 1.37 9.35
C ILE A 148 9.44 0.58 8.46
N PHE A 149 9.49 0.95 7.18
CA PHE A 149 10.53 0.50 6.25
C PHE A 149 11.57 1.60 6.16
N SER A 150 12.81 1.29 6.53
CA SER A 150 13.83 2.33 6.62
C SER A 150 15.19 1.86 6.14
N ASP A 151 15.86 2.78 5.44
CA ASP A 151 17.27 2.71 5.11
C ASP A 151 18.07 3.56 6.12
N PRO A 152 19.04 3.00 6.87
CA PRO A 152 19.81 3.76 7.85
C PRO A 152 20.76 4.80 7.23
N LEU A 153 21.01 4.75 5.92
CA LEU A 153 21.83 5.73 5.20
C LEU A 153 21.01 6.81 4.48
N CYS A 154 19.69 6.65 4.39
CA CYS A 154 18.81 7.67 3.79
C CYS A 154 18.75 8.92 4.69
N PRO A 155 19.11 10.12 4.20
CA PRO A 155 19.12 11.34 5.02
C PRO A 155 17.79 11.64 5.72
N PHE A 156 16.67 11.43 5.02
CA PHE A 156 15.34 11.60 5.59
C PHE A 156 15.04 10.57 6.68
N CYS A 157 15.37 9.30 6.44
CA CYS A 157 15.17 8.26 7.45
C CYS A 157 16.00 8.54 8.72
N ARG A 158 17.24 9.02 8.56
CA ARG A 158 18.12 9.38 9.69
C ARG A 158 17.60 10.54 10.53
N SER A 159 16.98 11.54 9.91
CA SER A 159 16.43 12.68 10.64
C SER A 159 15.10 12.35 11.32
N TYR A 160 14.28 11.47 10.72
CA TYR A 160 12.91 11.23 11.17
C TYR A 160 12.74 9.97 12.05
N VAL A 161 13.27 8.83 11.60
CA VAL A 161 12.92 7.51 12.18
C VAL A 161 13.37 7.36 13.64
N PRO A 162 14.57 7.82 14.06
CA PRO A 162 14.98 7.73 15.46
C PRO A 162 13.98 8.41 16.41
N GLY A 163 13.56 9.64 16.09
CA GLY A 163 12.59 10.38 16.90
C GLY A 163 11.21 9.72 16.92
N ALA A 164 10.75 9.19 15.78
CA ALA A 164 9.49 8.47 15.70
C ALA A 164 9.51 7.18 16.56
N LEU A 165 10.60 6.42 16.50
CA LEU A 165 10.81 5.21 17.30
C LEU A 165 10.85 5.53 18.80
N GLU A 166 11.62 6.53 19.20
CA GLU A 166 11.72 6.96 20.60
C GLU A 166 10.38 7.45 21.15
N TYR A 167 9.63 8.23 20.38
CA TYR A 167 8.28 8.67 20.75
C TYR A 167 7.33 7.48 20.92
N MET A 168 7.19 6.60 19.93
CA MET A 168 6.23 5.50 19.99
C MET A 168 6.58 4.48 21.07
N LYS A 169 7.87 4.30 21.39
CA LYS A 169 8.35 3.46 22.49
C LYS A 169 7.78 3.91 23.85
N GLN A 170 7.48 5.20 24.04
CA GLN A 170 6.90 5.74 25.27
C GLN A 170 5.41 5.39 25.45
N TYR A 171 4.72 4.96 24.39
CA TYR A 171 3.28 4.68 24.40
C TYR A 171 2.95 3.24 23.95
N PRO A 172 3.43 2.20 24.69
CA PRO A 172 3.35 0.80 24.26
C PRO A 172 1.92 0.23 24.18
N GLU A 173 0.95 0.83 24.87
CA GLU A 173 -0.47 0.47 24.77
C GLU A 173 -1.14 1.06 23.51
N THR A 174 -0.58 2.16 22.99
CA THR A 174 -1.15 2.91 21.87
C THR A 174 -0.60 2.43 20.54
N PHE A 175 0.70 2.13 20.48
CA PHE A 175 1.39 1.75 19.24
C PHE A 175 1.95 0.32 19.29
N ALA A 176 1.83 -0.38 18.18
CA ALA A 176 2.60 -1.58 17.85
C ALA A 176 3.55 -1.20 16.70
N VAL A 177 4.85 -1.17 16.95
CA VAL A 177 5.83 -0.71 15.95
C VAL A 177 6.57 -1.90 15.37
N TYR A 178 6.39 -2.10 14.07
CA TYR A 178 7.05 -3.13 13.29
C TYR A 178 8.13 -2.48 12.44
N TYR A 179 9.37 -2.95 12.54
CA TYR A 179 10.50 -2.35 11.84
C TYR A 179 11.07 -3.30 10.79
N TYR A 180 11.28 -2.78 9.59
CA TYR A 180 11.82 -3.50 8.45
C TYR A 180 13.05 -2.77 7.91
N HIS A 181 14.19 -3.44 7.89
CA HIS A 181 15.35 -2.94 7.15
C HIS A 181 15.02 -2.90 5.65
N PHE A 182 15.16 -1.72 5.05
CA PHE A 182 14.90 -1.50 3.64
C PHE A 182 16.09 -0.79 2.97
N PRO A 183 17.26 -1.45 2.87
CA PRO A 183 18.45 -0.84 2.30
C PRO A 183 18.27 -0.63 0.80
N LEU A 184 18.34 0.62 0.36
CA LEU A 184 18.16 1.03 -1.04
C LEU A 184 19.48 0.87 -1.78
N GLU A 185 19.86 -0.36 -2.13
CA GLU A 185 21.21 -0.70 -2.62
C GLU A 185 21.72 0.19 -3.77
N ARG A 186 20.82 0.62 -4.66
CA ARG A 186 21.16 1.50 -5.80
C ARG A 186 21.46 2.94 -5.39
N LEU A 187 20.85 3.42 -4.32
CA LEU A 187 21.00 4.79 -3.83
C LEU A 187 22.01 4.89 -2.68
N HIS A 188 22.07 3.87 -1.84
CA HIS A 188 22.96 3.76 -0.69
C HIS A 188 23.70 2.40 -0.71
N PRO A 189 24.78 2.26 -1.52
CA PRO A 189 25.45 0.97 -1.72
C PRO A 189 26.04 0.34 -0.45
N ALA A 190 26.34 1.15 0.57
CA ALA A 190 26.84 0.67 1.86
C ALA A 190 25.72 0.21 2.81
N ALA A 191 24.45 0.56 2.54
CA ALA A 191 23.32 0.27 3.42
C ALA A 191 23.10 -1.24 3.64
N PRO A 192 23.17 -2.11 2.60
CA PRO A 192 23.05 -3.56 2.81
C PRO A 192 24.12 -4.11 3.75
N THR A 193 25.37 -3.67 3.59
CA THR A 193 26.48 -4.10 4.45
C THR A 193 26.26 -3.66 5.89
N LEU A 194 25.86 -2.40 6.08
CA LEU A 194 25.56 -1.85 7.41
C LEU A 194 24.41 -2.61 8.09
N VAL A 195 23.31 -2.86 7.37
CA VAL A 195 22.17 -3.64 7.86
C VAL A 195 22.61 -5.05 8.25
N ARG A 196 23.37 -5.77 7.41
CA ARG A 196 23.87 -7.11 7.75
C ARG A 196 24.73 -7.12 9.01
N ALA A 197 25.59 -6.11 9.19
CA ALA A 197 26.42 -5.98 10.39
C ALA A 197 25.56 -5.74 11.64
N ALA A 198 24.52 -4.91 11.55
CA ALA A 198 23.56 -4.72 12.63
C ALA A 198 22.80 -6.00 12.96
N THR A 199 22.26 -6.71 11.97
CA THR A 199 21.56 -7.98 12.19
C THR A 199 22.48 -9.00 12.86
N ALA A 200 23.75 -9.10 12.45
CA ALA A 200 24.72 -9.97 13.11
C ALA A 200 24.97 -9.56 14.57
N ALA A 201 25.05 -8.26 14.86
CA ALA A 201 25.18 -7.74 16.22
C ALA A 201 23.96 -8.06 17.09
N GLU A 202 22.75 -7.95 16.55
CA GLU A 202 21.50 -8.30 17.23
C GLU A 202 21.44 -9.81 17.53
N LEU A 203 21.83 -10.66 16.58
CA LEU A 203 21.93 -12.11 16.77
C LEU A 203 22.96 -12.49 17.85
N GLN A 204 23.97 -11.67 18.08
CA GLN A 204 24.94 -11.81 19.18
C GLN A 204 24.42 -11.28 20.52
N GLY A 205 23.16 -10.83 20.59
CA GLY A 205 22.53 -10.32 21.81
C GLY A 205 22.90 -8.87 22.14
N ARG A 206 23.53 -8.12 21.21
CA ARG A 206 23.75 -6.68 21.44
C ARG A 206 22.43 -5.94 21.39
N LYS A 207 22.24 -5.06 22.37
CA LYS A 207 21.02 -4.25 22.53
C LYS A 207 21.14 -2.93 21.79
N ASP A 208 19.99 -2.31 21.52
CA ASP A 208 19.87 -0.95 20.97
C ASP A 208 20.55 -0.74 19.60
N ILE A 209 20.83 -1.82 18.87
CA ILE A 209 21.47 -1.78 17.55
C ILE A 209 20.61 -1.01 16.54
N LEU A 210 19.28 -1.18 16.61
CA LEU A 210 18.34 -0.48 15.74
C LEU A 210 18.53 1.05 15.72
N LEU A 211 18.63 1.68 16.90
CA LEU A 211 18.85 3.14 16.98
C LEU A 211 20.30 3.50 16.68
N ALA A 212 21.25 2.63 17.01
CA ALA A 212 22.68 2.85 16.73
C ALA A 212 22.98 2.92 15.22
N LEU A 213 22.23 2.18 14.38
CA LEU A 213 22.35 2.21 12.93
C LEU A 213 22.30 3.63 12.34
N TYR A 214 21.40 4.46 12.85
CA TYR A 214 21.20 5.82 12.37
C TYR A 214 22.29 6.80 12.81
N LYS A 215 23.17 6.39 13.73
CA LYS A 215 24.27 7.19 14.26
C LYS A 215 25.60 6.91 13.57
N VAL A 216 25.66 5.90 12.70
CA VAL A 216 26.89 5.57 11.96
C VAL A 216 27.32 6.75 11.09
N PRO A 217 28.58 7.22 11.19
CA PRO A 217 29.07 8.30 10.37
C PRO A 217 28.95 7.97 8.88
N THR A 218 28.41 8.90 8.08
CA THR A 218 28.30 8.76 6.61
C THR A 218 29.31 9.55 5.83
N SER A 219 30.02 10.48 6.48
CA SER A 219 31.17 11.13 5.89
C SER A 219 32.36 10.18 5.95
N VAL A 220 32.82 9.73 4.80
CA VAL A 220 34.20 9.23 4.69
C VAL A 220 35.07 10.48 4.78
N THR A 221 35.61 10.78 5.96
CA THR A 221 36.85 11.57 6.01
C THR A 221 37.87 10.74 5.26
N ARG A 222 38.20 11.13 4.03
CA ARG A 222 39.40 10.61 3.38
C ARG A 222 40.54 11.09 4.25
N GLU A 223 41.12 10.20 5.03
CA GLU A 223 42.47 10.41 5.55
C GLU A 223 43.35 10.57 4.31
N THR A 224 43.72 11.82 4.03
CA THR A 224 44.71 12.20 3.02
C THR A 224 46.10 12.01 3.57
#